data_AF-A0A1G7MWB1-F1
#
_entry.id   AF-A0A1G7MWB1-F1
#
_cell.length_a   1.000
_cell.length_b   1.000
_cell.length_c   1.000
_cell.angle_alpha   90.00
_cell.angle_beta   90.00
_cell.angle_gamma   90.00
#
_symmetry.space_group_name_H-M   'P 1'
#
loop_
_entity.id
_entity.type
_entity.pdbx_description
1 polymer ?
#
loop_
_entity_poly.entity_id
_entity_poly.type
_entity_poly.pdbx_seq_one_letter_code
_entity_poly.pdbx_strand_id
1 'polypeptide(L)'
;MSLQDQISKAVITEIEQQNWGATEQFMQIHEVVKVDEKPKVEHIVIRENIAIAYLPVKNERFHLAIHFDVEPEMEIRYVGTEDYNKVYLRSTSDTLTAGEIAALTTLSETETFNTGDKKTFGKALYKFSGANYEPNPGPDSFENKIEKLLDYLEQDRAGVKALVNNANACIQVDKDIHNGNGLIGGPYINKQIIKRMAALDLEIAFSQYAAGNSFQ
;
A
#
# COMPACT_ATOMS: atom_id res chain seq x y z
N MET A 1 -16.35 -2.81 -25.12
CA MET A 1 -15.48 -3.41 -24.09
C MET A 1 -14.74 -2.25 -23.44
N SER A 2 -14.80 -2.11 -22.12
CA SER A 2 -14.12 -0.99 -21.44
C SER A 2 -12.59 -1.15 -21.55
N LEU A 3 -11.83 -0.08 -21.31
CA LEU A 3 -10.36 -0.17 -21.26
C LEU A 3 -9.91 -1.13 -20.14
N GLN A 4 -10.59 -1.12 -18.99
CA GLN A 4 -10.32 -2.06 -17.89
C GLN A 4 -10.57 -3.52 -18.29
N ASP A 5 -11.63 -3.80 -19.07
CA ASP A 5 -11.88 -5.16 -19.60
C ASP A 5 -10.77 -5.60 -20.57
N GLN A 6 -10.29 -4.67 -21.41
CA GLN A 6 -9.19 -4.93 -22.35
C GLN A 6 -7.90 -5.25 -21.62
N ILE A 7 -7.53 -4.45 -20.62
CA ILE A 7 -6.38 -4.67 -19.76
C ILE A 7 -6.52 -6.02 -19.04
N SER A 8 -7.67 -6.29 -18.41
CA SER A 8 -7.89 -7.56 -17.70
C SER A 8 -7.72 -8.77 -18.61
N LYS A 9 -8.24 -8.69 -19.85
CA LYS A 9 -8.07 -9.75 -20.85
C LYS A 9 -6.60 -9.92 -21.27
N ALA A 10 -5.88 -8.82 -21.48
CA ALA A 10 -4.46 -8.85 -21.84
C ALA A 10 -3.61 -9.44 -20.71
N VAL A 11 -3.88 -9.06 -19.46
CA VAL A 11 -3.25 -9.64 -18.26
C VAL A 11 -3.47 -11.15 -18.20
N ILE A 12 -4.72 -11.61 -18.31
CA ILE A 12 -5.03 -13.05 -18.26
C ILE A 12 -4.28 -13.80 -19.37
N THR A 13 -4.27 -13.25 -20.58
CA THR A 13 -3.56 -13.84 -21.72
C THR A 13 -2.06 -13.94 -21.44
N GLU A 14 -1.44 -12.89 -20.90
CA GLU A 14 -0.02 -12.89 -20.57
C GLU A 14 0.32 -13.90 -19.48
N ILE A 15 -0.50 -14.04 -18.43
CA ILE A 15 -0.24 -15.02 -17.36
C ILE A 15 -0.40 -16.47 -17.86
N GLU A 16 -1.36 -16.72 -18.76
CA GLU A 16 -1.58 -18.05 -19.34
C GLU A 16 -0.51 -18.44 -20.36
N GLN A 17 -0.03 -17.49 -21.16
CA GLN A 17 0.89 -17.75 -22.26
C GLN A 17 2.35 -17.48 -21.91
N GLN A 18 2.62 -16.61 -20.93
CA GLN A 18 3.95 -16.23 -20.44
C GLN A 18 4.87 -15.74 -21.56
N ASN A 19 4.37 -14.84 -22.41
CA ASN A 19 5.13 -14.37 -23.57
C ASN A 19 6.30 -13.45 -23.17
N TRP A 20 6.19 -12.75 -22.04
CA TRP A 20 7.29 -11.98 -21.47
C TRP A 20 8.17 -12.87 -20.60
N GLY A 21 9.49 -12.85 -20.86
CA GLY A 21 10.45 -13.61 -20.06
C GLY A 21 10.43 -13.26 -18.57
N ALA A 22 10.08 -12.01 -18.22
CA ALA A 22 9.86 -11.60 -16.84
C ALA A 22 8.67 -12.32 -16.18
N THR A 23 7.58 -12.52 -16.92
CA THR A 23 6.42 -13.31 -16.46
C THR A 23 6.84 -14.77 -16.25
N GLU A 24 7.51 -15.38 -17.22
CA GLU A 24 7.98 -16.78 -17.11
C GLU A 24 8.88 -16.97 -15.88
N GLN A 25 9.90 -16.13 -15.73
CA GLN A 25 10.81 -16.17 -14.57
C GLN A 25 10.09 -15.99 -13.25
N PHE A 26 9.13 -15.07 -13.19
CA PHE A 26 8.34 -14.85 -11.98
C PHE A 26 7.50 -16.08 -11.63
N MET A 27 6.83 -16.67 -12.62
CA MET A 27 5.94 -17.83 -12.44
C MET A 27 6.69 -19.13 -12.09
N GLN A 28 8.01 -19.19 -12.28
CA GLN A 28 8.83 -20.33 -11.82
C GLN A 28 8.97 -20.39 -10.30
N ILE A 29 8.89 -19.24 -9.62
CA ILE A 29 9.13 -19.13 -8.18
C ILE A 29 7.92 -18.63 -7.40
N HIS A 30 6.87 -18.18 -8.08
CA HIS A 30 5.65 -17.62 -7.50
C HIS A 30 4.39 -18.08 -8.20
N GLU A 31 3.26 -17.98 -7.50
CA GLU A 31 1.93 -18.24 -8.04
C GLU A 31 1.04 -17.01 -7.80
N VAL A 32 0.39 -16.49 -8.84
CA VAL A 32 -0.64 -15.45 -8.68
C VAL A 32 -1.94 -16.05 -8.14
N VAL A 33 -2.68 -15.29 -7.34
CA VAL A 33 -3.99 -15.72 -6.84
C VAL A 33 -4.98 -15.87 -7.99
N LYS A 34 -5.78 -16.94 -7.96
CA LYS A 34 -6.83 -17.22 -8.95
C LYS A 34 -8.22 -17.21 -8.32
N VAL A 35 -9.21 -16.77 -9.11
CA VAL A 35 -10.64 -16.87 -8.79
C VAL A 35 -11.32 -17.52 -10.01
N ASP A 36 -12.11 -18.57 -9.79
CA ASP A 36 -12.73 -19.36 -10.86
C ASP A 36 -11.72 -19.82 -11.93
N GLU A 37 -10.58 -20.35 -11.47
CA GLU A 37 -9.43 -20.81 -12.29
C GLU A 37 -8.71 -19.73 -13.12
N LYS A 38 -9.12 -18.46 -13.02
CA LYS A 38 -8.50 -17.34 -13.75
C LYS A 38 -7.64 -16.47 -12.83
N PRO A 39 -6.52 -15.90 -13.33
CA PRO A 39 -5.73 -14.92 -12.58
C PRO A 39 -6.62 -13.77 -12.09
N LYS A 40 -6.53 -13.46 -10.78
CA LYS A 40 -7.23 -12.32 -10.20
C LYS A 40 -6.49 -11.04 -10.55
N VAL A 41 -7.16 -10.12 -11.24
CA VAL A 41 -6.70 -8.72 -11.35
C VAL A 41 -7.30 -7.97 -10.18
N GLU A 42 -6.47 -7.58 -9.22
CA GLU A 42 -6.94 -6.93 -7.99
C GLU A 42 -7.23 -5.45 -8.16
N HIS A 43 -6.39 -4.76 -8.92
CA HIS A 43 -6.56 -3.35 -9.16
C HIS A 43 -5.99 -2.95 -10.52
N ILE A 44 -6.62 -1.96 -11.16
CA ILE A 44 -6.11 -1.33 -12.37
C ILE A 44 -6.07 0.17 -12.13
N VAL A 45 -4.88 0.75 -12.22
CA VAL A 45 -4.67 2.18 -12.14
C VAL A 45 -4.37 2.69 -13.54
N ILE A 46 -5.16 3.66 -14.03
CA ILE A 46 -4.96 4.29 -15.34
C ILE A 46 -4.58 5.75 -15.07
N ARG A 47 -3.46 6.19 -15.64
CA ARG A 47 -2.95 7.56 -15.54
C ARG A 47 -2.45 8.02 -16.89
N GLU A 48 -3.14 9.00 -17.46
CA GLU A 48 -2.82 9.50 -18.81
C GLU A 48 -2.75 8.32 -19.79
N ASN A 49 -1.56 8.06 -20.33
CA ASN A 49 -1.33 7.06 -21.37
C ASN A 49 -0.68 5.78 -20.81
N ILE A 50 -0.65 5.61 -19.49
CA ILE A 50 -0.12 4.41 -18.83
C ILE A 50 -1.21 3.76 -17.99
N ALA A 51 -1.27 2.43 -18.01
CA ALA A 51 -2.04 1.66 -17.04
C ALA A 51 -1.16 0.65 -16.31
N ILE A 52 -1.51 0.34 -15.07
CA ILE A 52 -0.84 -0.68 -14.25
C ILE A 52 -1.91 -1.61 -13.71
N ALA A 53 -1.80 -2.90 -14.04
CA ALA A 53 -2.63 -3.95 -13.48
C ALA A 53 -1.85 -4.70 -12.39
N TYR A 54 -2.44 -4.77 -11.20
CA TYR A 54 -1.86 -5.44 -10.04
C TYR A 54 -2.51 -6.81 -9.87
N LEU A 55 -1.67 -7.84 -9.81
CA LEU A 55 -2.06 -9.21 -9.51
C LEU A 55 -1.52 -9.59 -8.12
N PRO A 56 -2.39 -10.05 -7.20
CA PRO A 56 -1.93 -10.50 -5.91
C PRO A 56 -1.18 -11.83 -6.04
N VAL A 57 -0.11 -11.97 -5.26
CA VAL A 57 0.75 -13.15 -5.25
C VAL A 57 0.40 -14.01 -4.02
N LYS A 58 0.29 -15.32 -4.21
CA LYS A 58 -0.17 -16.24 -3.17
C LYS A 58 0.80 -16.26 -2.00
N ASN A 59 0.26 -16.06 -0.79
CA ASN A 59 0.99 -15.97 0.48
C ASN A 59 1.98 -14.79 0.59
N GLU A 60 1.93 -13.85 -0.35
CA GLU A 60 2.81 -12.69 -0.39
C GLU A 60 1.97 -11.40 -0.36
N ARG A 61 2.61 -10.29 0.02
CA ARG A 61 1.96 -8.97 0.07
C ARG A 61 2.29 -8.07 -1.11
N PHE A 62 3.47 -8.24 -1.71
CA PHE A 62 3.83 -7.56 -2.96
C PHE A 62 2.99 -8.11 -4.12
N HIS A 63 2.99 -7.38 -5.23
CA HIS A 63 2.17 -7.73 -6.40
C HIS A 63 3.08 -8.07 -7.58
N LEU A 64 2.57 -8.92 -8.46
CA LEU A 64 3.03 -8.89 -9.85
C LEU A 64 2.28 -7.75 -10.53
N ALA A 65 3.00 -6.89 -11.24
CA ALA A 65 2.44 -5.75 -11.95
C ALA A 65 2.76 -5.83 -13.43
N ILE A 66 1.72 -5.59 -14.24
CA ILE A 66 1.85 -5.48 -15.69
C ILE A 66 1.52 -4.04 -16.05
N HIS A 67 2.52 -3.36 -16.59
CA HIS A 67 2.42 -1.99 -17.06
C HIS A 67 2.08 -2.00 -18.54
N PHE A 68 1.19 -1.10 -18.93
CA PHE A 68 0.71 -0.92 -20.29
C PHE A 68 0.95 0.51 -20.74
N ASP A 69 1.38 0.69 -21.98
CA ASP A 69 1.04 1.90 -22.72
C ASP A 69 -0.40 1.72 -23.23
N VAL A 70 -1.27 2.72 -23.09
CA VAL A 70 -2.69 2.65 -23.53
C VAL A 70 -2.99 3.52 -24.75
N GLU A 71 -2.05 4.38 -25.15
CA GLU A 71 -2.11 5.17 -26.37
C GLU A 71 -0.74 5.16 -27.08
N PRO A 72 -0.71 5.14 -28.43
CA PRO A 72 -1.85 5.10 -29.36
C PRO A 72 -2.54 3.73 -29.45
N GLU A 73 -1.83 2.67 -29.07
CA GLU A 73 -2.35 1.30 -29.02
C GLU A 73 -1.99 0.67 -27.68
N MET A 74 -2.86 -0.22 -27.17
CA MET A 74 -2.63 -0.85 -25.89
C MET A 74 -1.61 -1.98 -26.02
N GLU A 75 -0.46 -1.85 -25.35
CA GLU A 75 0.58 -2.87 -25.32
C GLU A 75 1.20 -3.02 -23.93
N ILE A 76 1.65 -4.23 -23.60
CA ILE A 76 2.46 -4.45 -22.41
C ILE A 76 3.81 -3.79 -22.67
N ARG A 77 4.23 -2.90 -21.76
CA ARG A 77 5.53 -2.22 -21.84
C ARG A 77 6.55 -2.77 -20.84
N TYR A 78 6.06 -3.32 -19.73
CA TYR A 78 6.89 -3.84 -18.66
C TYR A 78 6.11 -4.80 -17.76
N VAL A 79 6.79 -5.84 -17.29
CA VAL A 79 6.29 -6.77 -16.27
C VAL A 79 7.33 -6.83 -15.16
N GLY A 80 6.89 -6.69 -13.92
CA GLY A 80 7.78 -6.72 -12.75
C GLY A 80 7.00 -6.84 -11.45
N THR A 81 7.70 -6.79 -10.32
CA THR A 81 7.06 -6.76 -9.01
C THR A 81 6.85 -5.32 -8.54
N GLU A 82 5.73 -5.09 -7.86
CA GLU A 82 5.45 -3.83 -7.18
C GLU A 82 5.35 -4.07 -5.68
N ASP A 83 6.06 -3.23 -4.94
CA ASP A 83 6.13 -3.32 -3.48
C ASP A 83 4.74 -3.15 -2.87
N TYR A 84 4.46 -3.92 -1.83
CA TYR A 84 3.36 -3.59 -0.94
C TYR A 84 3.70 -2.31 -0.20
N ASN A 85 2.82 -1.30 -0.25
CA ASN A 85 2.97 -0.08 0.53
C ASN A 85 1.70 0.15 1.36
N LYS A 86 1.84 0.17 2.68
CA LYS A 86 0.83 0.66 3.62
C LYS A 86 1.29 1.98 4.20
N VAL A 87 0.54 3.06 4.00
CA VAL A 87 0.89 4.39 4.53
C VAL A 87 -0.32 4.94 5.27
N TYR A 88 -0.17 5.18 6.55
CA TYR A 88 -1.27 5.57 7.43
C TYR A 88 -0.77 6.44 8.57
N LEU A 89 -1.64 7.27 9.14
CA LEU A 89 -1.36 7.89 10.44
C LEU A 89 -1.74 6.90 11.53
N ARG A 90 -0.85 6.68 12.49
CA ARG A 90 -1.16 5.96 13.73
C ARG A 90 -1.05 6.92 14.90
N SER A 91 -2.10 6.95 15.72
CA SER A 91 -2.15 7.67 16.98
C SER A 91 -2.30 6.67 18.12
N THR A 92 -1.49 6.79 19.17
CA THR A 92 -1.43 5.86 20.30
C THR A 92 -1.32 6.55 21.65
N SER A 93 -1.92 5.96 22.68
CA SER A 93 -1.82 6.49 24.05
C SER A 93 -1.87 5.36 25.07
N ASP A 94 -1.06 5.52 26.13
CA ASP A 94 -1.11 4.66 27.32
C ASP A 94 -2.23 5.08 28.29
N THR A 95 -2.78 6.29 28.14
CA THR A 95 -3.75 6.87 29.08
C THR A 95 -5.14 7.06 28.48
N LEU A 96 -5.24 7.27 27.17
CA LEU A 96 -6.52 7.45 26.47
C LEU A 96 -7.06 6.11 25.96
N THR A 97 -8.37 6.00 25.90
CA THR A 97 -9.07 4.93 25.17
C THR A 97 -9.07 5.20 23.67
N ALA A 98 -9.34 4.17 22.86
CA ALA A 98 -9.40 4.33 21.41
C ALA A 98 -10.47 5.35 20.96
N GLY A 99 -11.61 5.40 21.67
CA GLY A 99 -12.68 6.36 21.39
C GLY A 99 -12.28 7.80 21.72
N GLU A 100 -11.56 8.02 22.82
CA GLU A 100 -11.03 9.35 23.17
C GLU A 100 -9.96 9.82 22.18
N ILE A 101 -9.10 8.91 21.70
CA ILE A 101 -8.13 9.22 20.65
C ILE A 101 -8.85 9.60 19.36
N ALA A 102 -9.81 8.80 18.91
CA ALA A 102 -10.56 9.06 17.68
C ALA A 102 -11.30 10.41 17.74
N ALA A 103 -11.84 10.77 18.90
CA ALA A 103 -12.55 12.02 19.13
C ALA A 103 -11.67 13.29 19.11
N LEU A 104 -10.33 13.17 19.07
CA LEU A 104 -9.42 14.32 18.94
C LEU A 104 -9.47 14.97 17.56
N THR A 105 -10.04 14.29 16.56
CA THR A 105 -10.16 14.76 15.19
C THR A 105 -11.56 14.48 14.64
N THR A 106 -11.93 15.19 13.60
CA THR A 106 -13.18 14.95 12.84
C THR A 106 -12.99 13.93 11.72
N LEU A 107 -11.76 13.50 11.47
CA LEU A 107 -11.42 12.47 10.48
C LEU A 107 -11.93 11.11 10.93
N SER A 108 -12.44 10.32 9.99
CA SER A 108 -12.86 8.94 10.21
C SER A 108 -11.66 8.00 10.30
N GLU A 109 -11.59 7.28 11.40
CA GLU A 109 -10.63 6.21 11.61
C GLU A 109 -10.91 5.01 10.70
N THR A 110 -9.84 4.30 10.30
CA THR A 110 -9.95 3.03 9.58
C THR A 110 -9.86 1.82 10.50
N GLU A 111 -9.20 1.98 11.65
CA GLU A 111 -9.04 0.92 12.65
C GLU A 111 -8.83 1.54 14.02
N THR A 112 -9.39 0.92 15.06
CA THR A 112 -9.15 1.26 16.46
C THR A 112 -8.83 0.00 17.25
N PHE A 113 -8.10 0.18 18.35
CA PHE A 113 -7.83 -0.88 19.32
C PHE A 113 -7.58 -0.27 20.70
N ASN A 114 -7.98 -0.97 21.75
CA ASN A 114 -7.71 -0.59 23.13
C ASN A 114 -6.60 -1.44 23.74
N THR A 115 -6.05 -0.94 24.84
CA THR A 115 -5.19 -1.74 25.71
C THR A 115 -5.90 -3.03 26.14
N GLY A 116 -5.22 -4.16 25.99
CA GLY A 116 -5.76 -5.49 26.30
C GLY A 116 -6.45 -6.19 25.12
N ASP A 117 -6.73 -5.49 24.03
CA ASP A 117 -7.26 -6.14 22.83
C ASP A 117 -6.23 -7.08 22.20
N LYS A 118 -6.70 -8.16 21.57
CA LYS A 118 -5.83 -9.10 20.86
C LYS A 118 -5.31 -8.46 19.58
N LYS A 119 -4.01 -8.60 19.32
CA LYS A 119 -3.43 -8.23 18.03
C LYS A 119 -3.97 -9.16 16.93
N THR A 120 -4.12 -8.61 15.73
CA THR A 120 -4.57 -9.34 14.52
C THR A 120 -3.68 -10.54 14.20
N PHE A 121 -2.38 -10.42 14.49
CA PHE A 121 -1.41 -11.50 14.29
C PHE A 121 -0.81 -11.95 15.62
N GLY A 122 -0.90 -13.26 15.87
CA GLY A 122 -0.36 -13.90 17.07
C GLY A 122 -1.31 -13.87 18.27
N LYS A 123 -0.75 -14.14 19.46
CA LYS A 123 -1.50 -14.20 20.74
C LYS A 123 -1.23 -13.01 21.65
N ALA A 124 -0.46 -12.03 21.18
CA ALA A 124 -0.10 -10.86 21.97
C ALA A 124 -1.28 -9.90 22.11
N LEU A 125 -1.32 -9.19 23.24
CA LEU A 125 -2.28 -8.12 23.48
C LEU A 125 -1.64 -6.75 23.19
N TYR A 126 -2.46 -5.77 22.82
CA TYR A 126 -2.05 -4.38 22.77
C TYR A 126 -1.74 -3.86 24.18
N LYS A 127 -0.66 -3.10 24.31
CA LYS A 127 -0.21 -2.50 25.58
C LYS A 127 -0.63 -1.03 25.73
N PHE A 128 -1.20 -0.47 24.68
CA PHE A 128 -1.66 0.90 24.53
C PHE A 128 -2.90 0.89 23.64
N SER A 129 -3.71 1.94 23.70
CA SER A 129 -4.83 2.15 22.79
C SER A 129 -4.37 2.92 21.56
N GLY A 130 -5.13 2.86 20.46
CA GLY A 130 -4.82 3.63 19.27
C GLY A 130 -5.93 3.70 18.24
N ALA A 131 -5.71 4.59 17.28
CA ALA A 131 -6.52 4.80 16.09
C ALA A 131 -5.60 4.95 14.87
N ASN A 132 -5.95 4.28 13.76
CA ASN A 132 -5.26 4.38 12.48
C ASN A 132 -6.13 5.11 11.45
N TYR A 133 -5.49 5.83 10.53
CA TYR A 133 -6.15 6.56 9.42
C TYR A 133 -5.45 6.23 8.10
N GLU A 134 -6.11 5.45 7.25
CA GLU A 134 -5.57 4.94 5.97
C GLU A 134 -6.54 5.24 4.81
N PRO A 135 -6.46 6.43 4.19
CA PRO A 135 -7.41 6.82 3.14
C PRO A 135 -7.18 6.10 1.79
N ASN A 136 -6.08 5.37 1.63
CA ASN A 136 -5.74 4.66 0.39
C ASN A 136 -5.22 3.23 0.66
N PRO A 137 -6.10 2.27 1.02
CA PRO A 137 -5.69 0.92 1.43
C PRO A 137 -5.31 -0.01 0.25
N GLY A 138 -5.73 0.30 -0.98
CA GLY A 138 -5.44 -0.52 -2.17
C GLY A 138 -3.98 -0.43 -2.65
N PRO A 139 -3.56 -1.27 -3.62
CA PRO A 139 -2.22 -1.21 -4.21
C PRO A 139 -1.92 0.15 -4.85
N ASP A 140 -0.77 0.74 -4.53
CA ASP A 140 -0.31 2.01 -5.07
C ASP A 140 1.15 2.26 -4.67
N SER A 141 1.79 3.22 -5.33
CA SER A 141 3.12 3.73 -4.94
C SER A 141 3.10 4.40 -3.56
N PHE A 142 4.25 4.37 -2.88
CA PHE A 142 4.46 5.11 -1.62
C PHE A 142 4.16 6.60 -1.80
N GLU A 143 4.71 7.22 -2.85
CA GLU A 143 4.60 8.64 -3.14
C GLU A 143 3.13 9.09 -3.29
N ASN A 144 2.33 8.31 -4.00
CA ASN A 144 0.90 8.64 -4.14
C ASN A 144 0.12 8.40 -2.84
N LYS A 145 0.48 7.38 -2.07
CA LYS A 145 -0.16 7.09 -0.78
C LYS A 145 0.13 8.16 0.27
N ILE A 146 1.36 8.66 0.36
CA ILE A 146 1.70 9.73 1.30
C ILE A 146 1.04 11.06 0.90
N GLU A 147 0.93 11.37 -0.39
CA GLU A 147 0.20 12.55 -0.86
C GLU A 147 -1.28 12.47 -0.50
N LYS A 148 -1.96 11.35 -0.81
CA LYS A 148 -3.36 11.13 -0.43
C LYS A 148 -3.58 11.13 1.08
N LEU A 149 -2.64 10.58 1.86
CA LEU A 149 -2.70 10.66 3.32
C LEU A 149 -2.64 12.12 3.78
N LEU A 150 -1.69 12.90 3.29
CA LEU A 150 -1.57 14.30 3.67
C LEU A 150 -2.79 15.13 3.22
N ASP A 151 -3.34 14.87 2.03
CA ASP A 151 -4.57 15.52 1.56
C ASP A 151 -5.74 15.24 2.50
N TYR A 152 -5.82 14.01 3.03
CA TYR A 152 -6.81 13.60 4.01
C TYR A 152 -6.59 14.28 5.37
N LEU A 153 -5.37 14.21 5.91
CA LEU A 153 -5.02 14.78 7.21
C LEU A 153 -5.20 16.31 7.25
N GLU A 154 -4.95 17.00 6.13
CA GLU A 154 -5.10 18.45 6.05
C GLU A 154 -6.56 18.94 6.07
N GLN A 155 -7.54 18.03 5.96
CA GLN A 155 -8.96 18.36 6.13
C GLN A 155 -9.28 18.76 7.59
N ASP A 156 -8.49 18.28 8.56
CA ASP A 156 -8.60 18.67 9.97
C ASP A 156 -7.21 18.87 10.62
N ARG A 157 -6.54 19.95 10.20
CA ARG A 157 -5.20 20.29 10.72
C ARG A 157 -5.16 20.45 12.24
N ALA A 158 -6.24 20.97 12.84
CA ALA A 158 -6.32 21.19 14.28
C ALA A 158 -6.44 19.85 15.02
N GLY A 159 -7.31 18.96 14.54
CA GLY A 159 -7.46 17.61 15.08
C GLY A 159 -6.19 16.77 14.93
N VAL A 160 -5.49 16.87 13.79
CA VAL A 160 -4.20 16.18 13.60
C VAL A 160 -3.15 16.67 14.60
N LYS A 161 -3.05 17.98 14.84
CA LYS A 161 -2.17 18.51 15.89
C LYS A 161 -2.59 18.08 17.29
N ALA A 162 -3.88 17.92 17.55
CA ALA A 162 -4.37 17.37 18.81
C ALA A 162 -3.95 15.90 18.97
N LEU A 163 -4.00 15.08 17.90
CA LEU A 163 -3.48 13.72 17.90
C LEU A 163 -1.98 13.69 18.20
N VAL A 164 -1.18 14.55 17.56
CA VAL A 164 0.27 14.65 17.83
C VAL A 164 0.53 14.97 19.31
N ASN A 165 -0.11 16.02 19.83
CA ASN A 165 0.16 16.52 21.17
C ASN A 165 -0.36 15.62 22.31
N ASN A 166 -1.43 14.87 22.08
CA ASN A 166 -2.12 14.13 23.14
C ASN A 166 -2.06 12.60 22.96
N ALA A 167 -1.67 12.11 21.79
CA ALA A 167 -1.73 10.69 21.44
C ALA A 167 -0.61 10.25 20.47
N ASN A 168 0.60 10.77 20.63
CA ASN A 168 1.83 10.28 19.99
C ASN A 168 1.64 9.87 18.51
N ALA A 169 1.12 10.80 17.71
CA ALA A 169 0.74 10.51 16.33
C ALA A 169 1.95 10.52 15.39
N CYS A 170 2.08 9.46 14.58
CA CYS A 170 3.20 9.25 13.68
C CYS A 170 2.72 8.61 12.38
N ILE A 171 3.23 9.07 11.23
CA ILE A 171 2.99 8.39 9.96
C ILE A 171 3.76 7.07 9.96
N GLN A 172 3.07 5.98 9.72
CA GLN A 172 3.64 4.65 9.63
C GLN A 172 3.67 4.20 8.18
N VAL A 173 4.80 3.63 7.77
CA VAL A 173 4.99 3.04 6.46
C VAL A 173 5.40 1.58 6.63
N ASP A 174 4.52 0.66 6.25
CA ASP A 174 4.85 -0.76 6.17
C ASP A 174 5.07 -1.12 4.70
N LYS A 175 6.26 -1.65 4.39
CA LYS A 175 6.68 -1.97 3.02
C LYS A 175 7.16 -3.41 2.92
N ASP A 176 6.54 -4.21 2.05
CA ASP A 176 6.98 -5.58 1.74
C ASP A 176 7.48 -5.63 0.29
N ILE A 177 8.77 -5.94 0.11
CA ILE A 177 9.50 -5.92 -1.16
C ILE A 177 9.79 -7.36 -1.58
N HIS A 178 9.71 -7.64 -2.89
CA HIS A 178 10.10 -8.96 -3.40
C HIS A 178 11.62 -9.18 -3.24
N ASN A 179 11.98 -10.22 -2.48
CA ASN A 179 13.36 -10.60 -2.18
C ASN A 179 14.19 -10.96 -3.44
N GLY A 180 13.53 -11.35 -4.54
CA GLY A 180 14.20 -11.62 -5.82
C GLY A 180 14.74 -10.37 -6.52
N ASN A 181 14.27 -9.17 -6.16
CA ASN A 181 14.73 -7.92 -6.77
C ASN A 181 16.20 -7.60 -6.43
N GLY A 182 16.76 -8.22 -5.37
CA GLY A 182 18.16 -8.05 -4.96
C GLY A 182 18.52 -6.66 -4.41
N LEU A 183 17.57 -5.73 -4.40
CA LEU A 183 17.70 -4.39 -3.80
C LEU A 183 16.42 -4.01 -3.07
N ILE A 184 16.59 -3.51 -1.84
CA ILE A 184 15.53 -2.87 -1.06
C ILE A 184 15.53 -1.40 -1.49
N GLY A 185 14.67 -1.07 -2.47
CA GLY A 185 14.53 0.30 -2.98
C GLY A 185 14.06 1.27 -1.89
N GLY A 186 14.49 2.54 -1.98
CA GLY A 186 14.17 3.57 -0.99
C GLY A 186 12.93 4.41 -1.36
N PRO A 187 12.16 4.91 -0.38
CA PRO A 187 11.09 5.87 -0.61
C PRO A 187 11.63 7.22 -1.05
N TYR A 188 10.92 7.92 -1.95
CA TYR A 188 11.24 9.29 -2.30
C TYR A 188 10.29 10.27 -1.60
N ILE A 189 10.85 11.12 -0.73
CA ILE A 189 10.09 12.18 -0.05
C ILE A 189 10.51 13.52 -0.62
N ASN A 190 9.65 14.11 -1.46
CA ASN A 190 9.94 15.40 -2.07
C ASN A 190 9.81 16.57 -1.06
N LYS A 191 10.32 17.75 -1.44
CA LYS A 191 10.29 18.96 -0.58
C LYS A 191 8.88 19.39 -0.17
N GLN A 192 7.87 19.14 -1.00
CA GLN A 192 6.48 19.52 -0.70
C GLN A 192 5.91 18.61 0.38
N ILE A 193 6.11 17.29 0.29
CA ILE A 193 5.71 16.32 1.30
C ILE A 193 6.34 16.67 2.66
N ILE A 194 7.65 16.95 2.69
CA ILE A 194 8.35 17.36 3.93
C ILE A 194 7.71 18.61 4.56
N LYS A 195 7.41 19.64 3.76
CA LYS A 195 6.78 20.87 4.26
C LYS A 195 5.38 20.63 4.82
N ARG A 196 4.59 19.78 4.17
CA ARG A 196 3.23 19.43 4.61
C ARG A 196 3.25 18.66 5.93
N MET A 197 4.14 17.67 6.06
CA MET A 197 4.34 16.95 7.32
C MET A 197 4.76 17.89 8.45
N ALA A 198 5.76 18.76 8.20
CA ALA A 198 6.22 19.72 9.19
C ALA A 198 5.12 20.70 9.64
N ALA A 199 4.23 21.13 8.73
CA ALA A 199 3.11 22.00 9.07
C ALA A 199 2.07 21.35 10.01
N LEU A 200 2.02 20.01 10.02
CA LEU A 200 1.17 19.18 10.87
C LEU A 200 1.91 18.64 12.11
N ASP A 201 3.20 18.96 12.27
CA ASP A 201 4.07 18.43 13.33
C ASP A 201 4.18 16.90 13.32
N LEU A 202 4.21 16.33 12.11
CA LEU A 202 4.24 14.87 11.91
C LEU A 202 5.65 14.35 11.66
N GLU A 203 5.96 13.25 12.34
CA GLU A 203 7.07 12.35 12.02
C GLU A 203 6.62 11.19 11.12
N ILE A 204 7.60 10.45 10.59
CA ILE A 204 7.39 9.26 9.75
C ILE A 204 8.33 8.13 10.16
N ALA A 205 7.79 6.92 10.30
CA ALA A 205 8.53 5.71 10.63
C ALA A 205 8.36 4.67 9.49
N PHE A 206 9.46 3.98 9.17
CA PHE A 206 9.50 2.98 8.10
C PHE A 206 9.80 1.59 8.66
N SER A 207 8.92 0.64 8.36
CA SER A 207 9.12 -0.79 8.52
C SER A 207 9.26 -1.41 7.14
N GLN A 208 10.44 -1.94 6.83
CA GLN A 208 10.74 -2.53 5.53
C GLN A 208 11.07 -4.01 5.69
N TYR A 209 10.46 -4.82 4.83
CA TYR A 209 10.60 -6.28 4.83
C TYR A 209 10.91 -6.75 3.41
N ALA A 210 11.75 -7.77 3.32
CA ALA A 210 11.93 -8.54 2.10
C ALA A 210 11.16 -9.86 2.24
N ALA A 211 10.35 -10.20 1.23
CA ALA A 211 9.46 -11.36 1.25
C ALA A 211 9.49 -12.10 -0.10
N GLY A 212 8.94 -13.31 -0.13
CA GLY A 212 8.96 -14.17 -1.31
C GLY A 212 10.29 -14.84 -1.62
N ASN A 213 10.22 -15.77 -2.59
CA ASN A 213 11.36 -16.52 -3.09
C ASN A 213 12.29 -15.64 -3.92
N SER A 214 13.60 -15.91 -3.86
CA SER A 214 14.58 -15.33 -4.79
C SER A 214 14.60 -16.09 -6.12
N PHE A 215 14.99 -15.40 -7.20
CA PHE A 215 15.34 -16.07 -8.45
C PHE A 215 16.56 -16.98 -8.24
N GLN A 216 16.60 -18.10 -8.97
CA GLN A 216 17.69 -19.09 -8.92
C GLN A 216 18.70 -18.86 -10.03
#